data_AF-A0A968TSD1-F1
#
_entry.id   AF-A0A968TSD1-F1
#
_cell.length_a   1.000
_cell.length_b   1.000
_cell.length_c   1.000
_cell.angle_alpha   90.00
_cell.angle_beta   90.00
_cell.angle_gamma   90.00
#
_symmetry.space_group_name_H-M   'P 1'
#
loop_
_entity.id
_entity.type
_entity.pdbx_description
1 polymer ?
#
loop_
_entity_poly.entity_id
_entity_poly.type
_entity_poly.pdbx_seq_one_letter_code
_entity_poly.pdbx_strand_id
1 'polypeptide(L)'
;MPQPTDFVDQARRSAAQIMASLAGIPSMTTIRMTAEEVEAVALALKTKPDDPQANPFFCQASAQPSEHRLQRLAKSEYVNTIADLFRGVVATAEISAELALVPEESNSNNPYDRGADSMSLGLVQAHSQVAAKIAGLISANTTKMNSVFSESCFTQASVSDACINQFLDRFGRRVFRRPIKTEERVPLVKAYRIGSSRAENSGFLLQALLMSPNFLYHLEFDGTPVDGTASAYRLSAYELASRLSYLIVNSMPDDALFAAAADNSLMTAAGYEAQMNRLFTLPAAKTSLRRFFQTWFNLSRIREPAYSTAVKAGIDTNGINEAAAEEALLFIDHVIFENKPLAALLLDNTAFIKSPALAQIYGVSMPTTADGRVSLPPPRGPAS
;
A
#
# COMPACT_ATOMS: atom_id res chain seq x y z
N MET A 1 -19.20 -36.96 20.25
CA MET A 1 -18.94 -36.24 18.99
C MET A 1 -20.22 -35.51 18.62
N PRO A 2 -20.30 -34.17 18.77
CA PRO A 2 -21.44 -33.42 18.28
C PRO A 2 -21.31 -33.25 16.76
N GLN A 3 -22.42 -33.47 16.06
CA GLN A 3 -22.60 -33.28 14.62
C GLN A 3 -22.33 -31.82 14.21
N PRO A 4 -21.90 -31.56 12.96
CA PRO A 4 -21.71 -30.21 12.45
C PRO A 4 -23.09 -29.57 12.23
N THR A 5 -23.45 -28.62 13.11
CA THR A 5 -24.63 -27.79 12.93
C THR A 5 -24.38 -26.77 11.81
N ASP A 6 -24.97 -27.09 10.68
CA ASP A 6 -25.46 -26.25 9.59
C ASP A 6 -25.07 -24.76 9.56
N PHE A 7 -23.99 -24.46 8.82
CA PHE A 7 -23.58 -23.09 8.45
C PHE A 7 -24.59 -22.44 7.48
N VAL A 8 -25.49 -23.22 6.87
CA VAL A 8 -26.45 -22.76 5.85
C VAL A 8 -27.64 -22.01 6.46
N ASP A 9 -28.03 -22.30 7.70
CA ASP A 9 -29.16 -21.63 8.34
C ASP A 9 -28.81 -20.25 8.93
N GLN A 10 -27.54 -19.98 9.28
CA GLN A 10 -27.08 -18.63 9.67
C GLN A 10 -26.97 -17.66 8.47
N ALA A 11 -26.87 -18.17 7.25
CA ALA A 11 -26.81 -17.36 6.01
C ALA A 11 -28.18 -16.93 5.47
N ARG A 12 -29.29 -17.28 6.12
CA ARG A 12 -30.65 -16.88 5.72
C ARG A 12 -31.02 -15.46 6.16
N ARG A 13 -30.14 -14.48 5.91
CA ARG A 13 -30.60 -13.08 5.83
C ARG A 13 -31.12 -12.85 4.42
N SER A 14 -32.43 -12.65 4.30
CA SER A 14 -33.06 -12.37 3.00
C SER A 14 -32.46 -11.10 2.39
N ALA A 15 -32.37 -11.03 1.06
CA ALA A 15 -31.95 -9.81 0.36
C ALA A 15 -32.75 -8.57 0.83
N ALA A 16 -33.99 -8.78 1.28
CA ALA A 16 -34.84 -7.76 1.89
C ALA A 16 -34.27 -7.15 3.18
N GLN A 17 -33.56 -7.91 4.03
CA GLN A 17 -32.95 -7.39 5.26
C GLN A 17 -31.71 -6.53 4.95
N ILE A 18 -30.90 -6.94 3.98
CA ILE A 18 -29.75 -6.13 3.52
C ILE A 18 -30.27 -4.83 2.90
N MET A 19 -31.30 -4.90 2.04
CA MET A 19 -31.94 -3.74 1.44
C MET A 19 -32.57 -2.81 2.48
N ALA A 20 -33.21 -3.34 3.52
CA ALA A 20 -33.78 -2.55 4.62
C ALA A 20 -32.70 -1.84 5.45
N SER A 21 -31.57 -2.51 5.70
CA SER A 21 -30.43 -1.89 6.39
C SER A 21 -29.77 -0.79 5.54
N LEU A 22 -29.63 -0.99 4.22
CA LEU A 22 -29.10 0.02 3.31
C LEU A 22 -30.06 1.22 3.14
N ALA A 23 -31.37 0.99 3.12
CA ALA A 23 -32.38 2.03 3.03
C ALA A 23 -32.47 2.92 4.28
N GLY A 24 -32.04 2.42 5.44
CA GLY A 24 -32.01 3.15 6.71
C GLY A 24 -30.78 4.05 6.90
N ILE A 25 -29.77 3.98 6.02
CA ILE A 25 -28.58 4.84 6.08
C ILE A 25 -28.98 6.22 5.55
N PRO A 26 -29.03 7.27 6.40
CA PRO A 26 -29.35 8.61 5.93
C PRO A 26 -28.21 9.09 5.04
N SER A 27 -28.44 9.08 3.73
CA SER A 27 -27.71 9.85 2.72
C SER A 27 -26.19 9.91 2.90
N MET A 28 -25.50 8.76 2.84
CA MET A 28 -24.14 8.77 2.30
C MET A 28 -24.25 8.97 0.79
N THR A 29 -24.11 10.22 0.34
CA THR A 29 -24.31 10.63 -1.06
C THR A 29 -23.30 10.06 -2.06
N THR A 30 -22.49 9.07 -1.70
CA THR A 30 -21.34 8.64 -2.52
C THR A 30 -21.21 7.15 -2.79
N ILE A 31 -22.09 6.27 -2.29
CA ILE A 31 -22.13 4.87 -2.75
C ILE A 31 -23.59 4.45 -2.91
N ARG A 32 -24.14 4.59 -4.12
CA ARG A 32 -25.38 3.91 -4.50
C ARG A 32 -24.99 2.68 -5.29
N MET A 33 -25.05 1.51 -4.64
CA MET A 33 -25.06 0.26 -5.38
C MET A 33 -26.40 0.15 -6.10
N THR A 34 -26.34 -0.16 -7.39
CA THR A 34 -27.50 -0.56 -8.19
C THR A 34 -28.10 -1.86 -7.63
N ALA A 35 -29.37 -2.14 -7.94
CA ALA A 35 -30.00 -3.40 -7.55
C ALA A 35 -29.21 -4.61 -8.06
N GLU A 36 -28.61 -4.48 -9.25
CA GLU A 36 -27.73 -5.47 -9.88
C GLU A 36 -26.44 -5.68 -9.06
N GLU A 37 -25.78 -4.62 -8.61
CA GLU A 37 -24.59 -4.72 -7.75
C GLU A 37 -24.92 -5.33 -6.38
N VAL A 38 -26.08 -5.02 -5.81
CA VAL A 38 -26.53 -5.62 -4.54
C VAL A 38 -26.79 -7.12 -4.73
N GLU A 39 -27.43 -7.51 -5.83
CA GLU A 39 -27.68 -8.92 -6.15
C GLU A 39 -26.38 -9.68 -6.45
N ALA A 40 -25.44 -9.05 -7.15
CA ALA A 40 -24.11 -9.60 -7.39
C ALA A 40 -23.32 -9.82 -6.08
N VAL A 41 -23.35 -8.85 -5.16
CA VAL A 41 -22.75 -9.01 -3.83
C VAL A 41 -23.48 -10.10 -3.03
N ALA A 42 -24.81 -10.14 -3.04
CA ALA A 42 -25.58 -11.17 -2.36
C ALA A 42 -25.29 -12.58 -2.92
N LEU A 43 -25.07 -12.71 -4.23
CA LEU A 43 -24.66 -13.95 -4.88
C LEU A 43 -23.23 -14.33 -4.51
N ALA A 44 -22.31 -13.37 -4.51
CA ALA A 44 -20.93 -13.57 -4.07
C ALA A 44 -20.82 -14.03 -2.61
N LEU A 45 -21.68 -13.51 -1.73
CA LEU A 45 -21.74 -13.92 -0.32
C LEU A 45 -22.30 -15.34 -0.13
N LYS A 46 -23.10 -15.83 -1.08
CA LYS A 46 -23.71 -17.18 -1.06
C LYS A 46 -22.83 -18.25 -1.69
N THR A 47 -21.84 -17.85 -2.49
CA THR A 47 -21.06 -18.78 -3.30
C THR A 47 -19.77 -19.14 -2.58
N LYS A 48 -19.41 -20.43 -2.61
CA LYS A 48 -18.10 -20.86 -2.13
C LYS A 48 -17.05 -20.19 -3.01
N PRO A 49 -15.95 -19.63 -2.45
CA PRO A 49 -14.90 -18.98 -3.22
C PRO A 49 -14.36 -19.85 -4.37
N ASP A 50 -14.41 -21.17 -4.18
CA ASP A 50 -13.82 -22.17 -5.06
C ASP A 50 -14.81 -22.79 -6.09
N ASP A 51 -16.05 -22.28 -6.23
CA ASP A 51 -16.97 -22.74 -7.27
C ASP A 51 -16.86 -21.86 -8.53
N PRO A 52 -16.17 -22.32 -9.59
CA PRO A 52 -15.91 -21.54 -10.80
C PRO A 52 -17.16 -21.25 -11.65
N GLN A 53 -18.29 -21.93 -11.41
CA GLN A 53 -19.53 -21.68 -12.15
C GLN A 53 -20.50 -20.73 -11.43
N ALA A 54 -20.32 -20.50 -10.12
CA ALA A 54 -21.21 -19.66 -9.33
C ALA A 54 -20.55 -18.35 -8.86
N ASN A 55 -19.21 -18.27 -8.85
CA ASN A 55 -18.48 -17.09 -8.41
C ASN A 55 -18.31 -16.05 -9.55
N PRO A 56 -18.95 -14.87 -9.49
CA PRO A 56 -18.77 -13.82 -10.50
C PRO A 56 -17.33 -13.25 -10.54
N PHE A 57 -16.48 -13.59 -9.56
CA PHE A 57 -15.08 -13.20 -9.48
C PHE A 57 -14.10 -14.27 -10.01
N PHE A 58 -14.56 -15.28 -10.75
CA PHE A 58 -13.66 -16.23 -11.39
C PHE A 58 -12.80 -15.56 -12.47
N CYS A 59 -11.50 -15.92 -12.53
CA CYS A 59 -10.58 -15.43 -13.56
C CYS A 59 -10.98 -15.97 -14.94
N GLN A 60 -11.68 -15.15 -15.74
CA GLN A 60 -11.98 -15.51 -17.13
C GLN A 60 -10.67 -15.57 -17.93
N ALA A 61 -10.39 -16.71 -18.55
CA ALA A 61 -9.18 -16.89 -19.37
C ALA A 61 -9.12 -15.93 -20.57
N SER A 62 -10.27 -15.40 -21.01
CA SER A 62 -10.39 -14.41 -22.08
C SER A 62 -10.35 -12.96 -21.59
N ALA A 63 -10.34 -12.71 -20.27
CA ALA A 63 -10.30 -11.36 -19.73
C ALA A 63 -9.01 -10.67 -20.17
N GLN A 64 -9.17 -9.51 -20.79
CA GLN A 64 -8.06 -8.65 -21.18
C GLN A 64 -7.71 -7.75 -20.00
N PRO A 65 -6.42 -7.63 -19.64
CA PRO A 65 -6.02 -6.66 -18.62
C PRO A 65 -6.41 -5.26 -19.08
N SER A 66 -6.90 -4.44 -18.15
CA SER A 66 -7.14 -3.02 -18.41
C SER A 66 -5.84 -2.34 -18.86
N GLU A 67 -5.95 -1.31 -19.69
CA GLU A 67 -4.80 -0.49 -20.08
C GLU A 67 -4.07 0.04 -18.85
N HIS A 68 -2.80 -0.33 -18.71
CA HIS A 68 -1.98 0.09 -17.59
C HIS A 68 -1.35 1.45 -17.91
N ARG A 69 -1.73 2.47 -17.16
CA ARG A 69 -1.08 3.78 -17.24
C ARG A 69 0.22 3.78 -16.46
N LEU A 70 1.21 4.52 -16.93
CA LEU A 70 2.41 4.81 -16.17
C LEU A 70 2.00 5.36 -14.79
N GLN A 71 2.69 4.94 -13.74
CA GLN A 71 2.41 5.40 -12.38
C GLN A 71 3.67 5.99 -11.77
N ARG A 72 3.58 7.21 -11.24
CA ARG A 72 4.61 7.73 -10.34
C ARG A 72 4.49 7.01 -9.00
N LEU A 73 5.61 6.89 -8.27
CA LEU A 73 5.55 6.55 -6.86
C LEU A 73 4.62 7.54 -6.15
N ALA A 74 3.69 7.01 -5.36
CA ALA A 74 2.96 7.84 -4.43
C ALA A 74 3.93 8.43 -3.40
N LYS A 75 3.65 9.58 -2.79
CA LYS A 75 4.50 10.21 -1.78
C LYS A 75 4.81 9.24 -0.64
N SER A 76 3.80 8.50 -0.17
CA SER A 76 4.00 7.48 0.86
C SER A 76 4.92 6.35 0.42
N GLU A 77 4.80 5.87 -0.83
CA GLU A 77 5.68 4.86 -1.41
C GLU A 77 7.11 5.39 -1.56
N TYR A 78 7.26 6.64 -2.02
CA TYR A 78 8.54 7.33 -2.15
C TYR A 78 9.26 7.48 -0.80
N VAL A 79 8.54 7.99 0.21
CA VAL A 79 9.06 8.14 1.58
C VAL A 79 9.49 6.80 2.16
N ASN A 80 8.65 5.77 2.04
CA ASN A 80 8.97 4.43 2.54
C ASN A 80 10.16 3.81 1.80
N THR A 81 10.22 3.96 0.48
CA THR A 81 11.33 3.44 -0.33
C THR A 81 12.65 4.11 0.07
N ILE A 82 12.65 5.43 0.30
CA ILE A 82 13.83 6.15 0.83
C ILE A 82 14.22 5.63 2.21
N ALA A 83 13.25 5.47 3.12
CA ALA A 83 13.51 4.96 4.45
C ALA A 83 14.14 3.56 4.43
N ASP A 84 13.73 2.70 3.49
CA ASP A 84 14.26 1.35 3.34
C ASP A 84 15.61 1.30 2.61
N LEU A 85 15.86 2.21 1.66
CA LEU A 85 17.15 2.35 0.97
C LEU A 85 18.25 2.80 1.94
N PHE A 86 17.93 3.74 2.84
CA PHE A 86 18.87 4.36 3.76
C PHE A 86 18.66 3.95 5.22
N ARG A 87 18.01 2.80 5.45
CA ARG A 87 17.71 2.29 6.79
C ARG A 87 18.96 2.25 7.67
N GLY A 88 18.90 2.90 8.82
CA GLY A 88 20.01 2.99 9.78
C GLY A 88 21.14 3.95 9.37
N VAL A 89 21.00 4.67 8.25
CA VAL A 89 22.00 5.64 7.75
C VAL A 89 21.43 7.06 7.74
N VAL A 90 20.24 7.25 7.15
CA VAL A 90 19.54 8.53 7.09
C VAL A 90 18.17 8.34 7.71
N ALA A 91 17.94 8.99 8.85
CA ALA A 91 16.62 8.97 9.47
C ALA A 91 15.66 9.89 8.68
N THR A 92 14.40 9.49 8.55
CA THR A 92 13.37 10.30 7.86
C THR A 92 13.20 11.67 8.49
N ALA A 93 13.44 11.80 9.81
CA ALA A 93 13.44 13.08 10.51
C ALA A 93 14.50 14.07 9.98
N GLU A 94 15.68 13.58 9.55
CA GLU A 94 16.77 14.42 9.02
C GLU A 94 16.44 15.06 7.67
N ILE A 95 15.44 14.53 6.97
CA ILE A 95 15.00 14.96 5.63
C ILE A 95 13.51 15.35 5.58
N SER A 96 12.89 15.53 6.74
CA SER A 96 11.44 15.72 6.87
C SER A 96 10.96 17.02 6.21
N ALA A 97 11.77 18.08 6.26
CA ALA A 97 11.48 19.36 5.61
C ALA A 97 11.43 19.21 4.08
N GLU A 98 12.38 18.48 3.49
CA GLU A 98 12.43 18.24 2.06
C GLU A 98 11.31 17.29 1.61
N LEU A 99 11.00 16.25 2.38
CA LEU A 99 9.88 15.34 2.10
C LEU A 99 8.52 16.05 2.16
N ALA A 100 8.37 17.09 2.98
CA ALA A 100 7.14 17.88 3.06
C ALA A 100 6.84 18.66 1.76
N LEU A 101 7.86 18.94 0.95
CA LEU A 101 7.72 19.62 -0.34
C LEU A 101 7.21 18.70 -1.45
N VAL A 102 7.34 17.39 -1.29
CA VAL A 102 6.78 16.43 -2.23
C VAL A 102 5.25 16.49 -2.09
N PRO A 103 4.52 16.86 -3.16
CA PRO A 103 3.07 16.96 -3.10
C PRO A 103 2.46 15.56 -2.89
N GLU A 104 1.32 15.52 -2.19
CA GLU A 104 0.48 14.33 -2.17
C GLU A 104 -0.08 14.03 -3.58
N GLU A 105 -0.60 12.83 -3.77
CA GLU A 105 -1.33 12.46 -4.98
C GLU A 105 -2.47 13.46 -5.25
N SER A 106 -2.72 13.70 -6.54
CA SER A 106 -3.63 14.69 -7.12
C SER A 106 -4.76 15.22 -6.22
N ASN A 107 -4.98 16.54 -6.23
CA ASN A 107 -6.18 17.19 -5.68
C ASN A 107 -7.46 16.93 -6.50
N SER A 108 -7.40 16.07 -7.52
CA SER A 108 -8.59 15.53 -8.18
C SER A 108 -9.44 14.76 -7.17
N ASN A 109 -10.74 14.63 -7.42
CA ASN A 109 -11.64 13.84 -6.55
C ASN A 109 -11.30 12.33 -6.47
N ASN A 110 -10.21 11.88 -7.10
CA ASN A 110 -9.69 10.53 -7.02
C ASN A 110 -8.32 10.50 -6.30
N PRO A 111 -8.25 10.06 -5.03
CA PRO A 111 -6.99 9.99 -4.28
C PRO A 111 -6.03 8.89 -4.78
N TYR A 112 -6.45 8.08 -5.75
CA TYR A 112 -5.62 7.06 -6.40
C TYR A 112 -5.02 7.52 -7.73
N ASP A 113 -5.31 8.75 -8.17
CA ASP A 113 -4.65 9.32 -9.34
C ASP A 113 -3.21 9.74 -9.01
N ARG A 114 -2.26 8.92 -9.49
CA ARG A 114 -0.83 9.10 -9.26
C ARG A 114 -0.19 10.13 -10.19
N GLY A 115 -0.97 10.77 -11.06
CA GLY A 115 -0.56 11.95 -11.82
C GLY A 115 0.71 11.75 -12.65
N ALA A 116 0.92 10.57 -13.22
CA ALA A 116 2.10 10.30 -14.03
C ALA A 116 2.21 11.25 -15.24
N ASP A 117 1.08 11.76 -15.70
CA ASP A 117 0.98 12.68 -16.82
C ASP A 117 1.15 14.16 -16.40
N SER A 118 1.23 14.46 -15.09
CA SER A 118 1.38 15.82 -14.55
C SER A 118 2.77 16.03 -13.92
N MET A 119 3.74 16.34 -14.77
CA MET A 119 5.07 16.78 -14.34
C MET A 119 5.09 18.31 -14.21
N SER A 120 5.28 18.82 -12.99
CA SER A 120 5.45 20.25 -12.73
C SER A 120 6.88 20.57 -12.31
N LEU A 121 7.32 21.82 -12.55
CA LEU A 121 8.63 22.27 -12.09
C LEU A 121 8.76 22.12 -10.57
N GLY A 122 7.71 22.43 -9.80
CA GLY A 122 7.69 22.28 -8.34
C GLY A 122 7.88 20.84 -7.89
N LEU A 123 7.26 19.88 -8.58
CA LEU A 123 7.44 18.45 -8.32
C LEU A 123 8.90 18.02 -8.54
N VAL A 124 9.48 18.41 -9.68
CA VAL A 124 10.89 18.08 -10.01
C VAL A 124 11.84 18.70 -8.99
N GLN A 125 11.59 19.96 -8.61
CA GLN A 125 12.37 20.66 -7.59
C GLN A 125 12.27 19.96 -6.22
N ALA A 126 11.08 19.52 -5.80
CA ALA A 126 10.90 18.81 -4.53
C ALA A 126 11.72 17.52 -4.48
N HIS A 127 11.65 16.67 -5.52
CA HIS A 127 12.43 15.45 -5.61
C HIS A 127 13.95 15.74 -5.63
N SER A 128 14.36 16.76 -6.39
CA SER A 128 15.76 17.18 -6.45
C SER A 128 16.29 17.65 -5.09
N GLN A 129 15.47 18.34 -4.29
CA GLN A 129 15.87 18.78 -2.97
C GLN A 129 16.03 17.62 -1.99
N VAL A 130 15.13 16.64 -2.03
CA VAL A 130 15.27 15.41 -1.25
C VAL A 130 16.54 14.65 -1.64
N ALA A 131 16.78 14.45 -2.93
CA ALA A 131 17.97 13.77 -3.44
C ALA A 131 19.27 14.49 -3.04
N ALA A 132 19.31 15.83 -3.19
CA ALA A 132 20.45 16.65 -2.81
C ALA A 132 20.70 16.63 -1.29
N LYS A 133 19.64 16.69 -0.48
CA LYS A 133 19.74 16.59 0.98
C LYS A 133 20.33 15.27 1.44
N ILE A 134 19.81 14.15 0.92
CA ILE A 134 20.32 12.80 1.22
C ILE A 134 21.79 12.69 0.81
N ALA A 135 22.13 13.11 -0.40
CA ALA A 135 23.50 13.12 -0.90
C ALA A 135 24.43 13.95 -0.01
N GLY A 136 24.00 15.14 0.43
CA GLY A 136 24.77 15.99 1.33
C GLY A 136 25.01 15.35 2.70
N LEU A 137 23.97 14.77 3.31
CA LEU A 137 24.06 14.08 4.61
C LEU A 137 25.04 12.90 4.56
N ILE A 138 25.03 12.14 3.48
CA ILE A 138 25.92 10.98 3.30
C ILE A 138 27.34 11.44 3.00
N SER A 139 27.52 12.41 2.10
CA SER A 139 28.83 12.86 1.65
C SER A 139 29.60 13.64 2.73
N ALA A 140 28.88 14.32 3.64
CA ALA A 140 29.47 15.04 4.76
C ALA A 140 29.90 14.15 5.94
N ASN A 141 29.56 12.85 5.92
CA ASN A 141 29.83 11.94 7.03
C ASN A 141 30.44 10.62 6.53
N THR A 142 31.72 10.40 6.82
CA THR A 142 32.46 9.21 6.39
C THR A 142 31.82 7.90 6.87
N THR A 143 31.23 7.85 8.06
CA THR A 143 30.53 6.66 8.56
C THR A 143 29.30 6.36 7.70
N LYS A 144 28.47 7.38 7.41
CA LYS A 144 27.30 7.21 6.53
C LYS A 144 27.72 6.81 5.11
N MET A 145 28.77 7.44 4.59
CA MET A 145 29.32 7.13 3.27
C MET A 145 29.82 5.68 3.20
N ASN A 146 30.55 5.19 4.20
CA ASN A 146 31.03 3.80 4.24
C ASN A 146 29.88 2.80 4.44
N SER A 147 28.77 3.18 5.09
CA SER A 147 27.58 2.32 5.19
C SER A 147 26.85 2.17 3.85
N VAL A 148 26.75 3.25 3.06
CA VAL A 148 26.06 3.24 1.76
C VAL A 148 26.95 2.67 0.66
N PHE A 149 28.20 3.12 0.60
CA PHE A 149 29.24 2.69 -0.34
C PHE A 149 30.19 1.71 0.36
N SER A 150 29.64 0.55 0.71
CA SER A 150 30.31 -0.45 1.56
C SER A 150 31.38 -1.26 0.84
N GLU A 151 31.45 -1.20 -0.48
CA GLU A 151 32.48 -1.88 -1.25
C GLU A 151 33.85 -1.28 -0.93
N SER A 152 34.80 -2.12 -0.50
CA SER A 152 36.11 -1.68 0.00
C SER A 152 36.90 -0.86 -1.02
N CYS A 153 36.62 -1.05 -2.32
CA CYS A 153 37.24 -0.30 -3.41
C CYS A 153 36.83 1.18 -3.45
N PHE A 154 35.78 1.63 -2.77
CA PHE A 154 35.46 3.06 -2.66
C PHE A 154 36.44 3.85 -1.78
N THR A 155 37.24 3.18 -0.95
CA THR A 155 38.26 3.84 -0.11
C THR A 155 39.60 4.01 -0.84
N GLN A 156 39.73 3.47 -2.05
CA GLN A 156 40.95 3.56 -2.86
C GLN A 156 41.13 4.97 -3.43
N ALA A 157 42.38 5.35 -3.70
CA ALA A 157 42.73 6.64 -4.28
C ALA A 157 42.06 6.86 -5.66
N SER A 158 41.84 5.77 -6.41
CA SER A 158 41.06 5.77 -7.64
C SER A 158 40.05 4.63 -7.59
N VAL A 159 38.77 5.00 -7.59
CA VAL A 159 37.66 4.04 -7.64
C VAL A 159 37.51 3.58 -9.09
N SER A 160 37.53 2.27 -9.36
CA SER A 160 37.36 1.73 -10.72
C SER A 160 35.89 1.67 -11.15
N ASP A 161 35.62 1.61 -12.45
CA ASP A 161 34.26 1.41 -12.96
C ASP A 161 33.67 0.07 -12.49
N ALA A 162 34.50 -0.96 -12.35
CA ALA A 162 34.10 -2.24 -11.76
C ALA A 162 33.59 -2.07 -10.31
N CYS A 163 34.22 -1.21 -9.51
CA CYS A 163 33.76 -0.91 -8.16
C CYS A 163 32.39 -0.22 -8.16
N ILE A 164 32.21 0.77 -9.04
CA ILE A 164 30.92 1.46 -9.19
C ILE A 164 29.84 0.48 -9.64
N ASN A 165 30.17 -0.43 -10.55
CA ASN A 165 29.23 -1.46 -11.02
C ASN A 165 28.82 -2.43 -9.91
N GLN A 166 29.73 -2.84 -9.01
CA GLN A 166 29.38 -3.65 -7.84
C GLN A 166 28.40 -2.93 -6.91
N PHE A 167 28.61 -1.62 -6.69
CA PHE A 167 27.64 -0.79 -5.95
C PHE A 167 26.29 -0.73 -6.66
N LEU A 168 26.27 -0.58 -7.99
CA LEU A 168 25.03 -0.59 -8.77
C LEU A 168 24.30 -1.94 -8.70
N ASP A 169 25.03 -3.05 -8.61
CA ASP A 169 24.44 -4.39 -8.48
C ASP A 169 23.75 -4.61 -7.13
N ARG A 170 24.28 -4.00 -6.06
CA ARG A 170 23.72 -4.10 -4.71
C ARG A 170 22.70 -2.99 -4.42
N PHE A 171 23.12 -1.74 -4.54
CA PHE A 171 22.32 -0.57 -4.19
C PHE A 171 21.44 -0.12 -5.35
N GLY A 172 22.02 0.03 -6.55
CA GLY A 172 21.28 0.42 -7.76
C GLY A 172 20.11 -0.53 -8.05
N ARG A 173 20.31 -1.84 -7.92
CA ARG A 173 19.26 -2.85 -8.07
C ARG A 173 18.04 -2.59 -7.18
N ARG A 174 18.26 -2.13 -5.95
CA ARG A 174 17.17 -1.80 -5.01
C ARG A 174 16.46 -0.51 -5.44
N VAL A 175 17.22 0.50 -5.86
CA VAL A 175 16.66 1.78 -6.36
C VAL A 175 15.79 1.56 -7.60
N PHE A 176 16.28 0.81 -8.59
CA PHE A 176 15.55 0.56 -9.84
C PHE A 176 14.59 -0.63 -9.73
N ARG A 177 14.64 -1.38 -8.62
CA ARG A 177 13.82 -2.57 -8.33
C ARG A 177 14.00 -3.72 -9.32
N ARG A 178 15.11 -3.70 -10.05
CA ARG A 178 15.58 -4.74 -10.96
C ARG A 178 17.08 -4.56 -11.20
N PRO A 179 17.79 -5.56 -11.75
CA PRO A 179 19.18 -5.38 -12.17
C PRO A 179 19.34 -4.17 -13.10
N ILE A 180 20.39 -3.39 -12.87
CA ILE A 180 20.72 -2.22 -13.69
C ILE A 180 21.23 -2.73 -15.05
N LYS A 181 20.58 -2.29 -16.14
CA LYS A 181 20.96 -2.68 -17.50
C LYS A 181 22.28 -2.02 -17.89
N THR A 182 23.00 -2.63 -18.82
CA THR A 182 24.34 -2.17 -19.24
C THR A 182 24.34 -0.72 -19.69
N GLU A 183 23.36 -0.34 -20.51
CA GLU A 183 23.17 1.01 -21.03
C GLU A 183 22.83 2.05 -19.94
N GLU A 184 22.22 1.63 -18.84
CA GLU A 184 21.88 2.49 -17.71
C GLU A 184 23.09 2.77 -16.80
N ARG A 185 24.11 1.89 -16.82
CA ARG A 185 25.33 2.06 -16.03
C ARG A 185 26.17 3.22 -16.52
N VAL A 186 26.23 3.43 -17.83
CA VAL A 186 27.09 4.46 -18.46
C VAL A 186 26.83 5.86 -17.89
N PRO A 187 25.58 6.40 -17.88
CA PRO A 187 25.32 7.71 -17.30
C PRO A 187 25.53 7.75 -15.78
N LEU A 188 25.32 6.64 -15.05
CA LEU A 188 25.52 6.58 -13.60
C LEU A 188 27.02 6.61 -13.23
N VAL A 189 27.84 5.83 -13.94
CA VAL A 189 29.31 5.90 -13.82
C VAL A 189 29.79 7.31 -14.18
N LYS A 190 29.27 7.91 -15.25
CA LYS A 190 29.59 9.30 -15.60
C LYS A 190 29.23 10.27 -14.48
N ALA A 191 28.05 10.13 -13.86
CA ALA A 191 27.63 10.97 -12.74
C ALA A 191 28.60 10.87 -11.56
N TYR A 192 29.06 9.66 -11.23
CA TYR A 192 30.09 9.46 -10.21
C TYR A 192 31.40 10.20 -10.55
N ARG A 193 31.76 10.34 -11.83
CA ARG A 193 33.02 11.01 -12.25
C ARG A 193 32.94 12.54 -12.32
N ILE A 194 31.77 13.14 -12.06
CA ILE A 194 31.60 14.61 -12.16
C ILE A 194 32.35 15.34 -11.04
N GLY A 195 32.40 14.76 -9.85
CA GLY A 195 32.99 15.40 -8.68
C GLY A 195 34.52 15.37 -8.68
N SER A 196 35.07 16.18 -7.78
CA SER A 196 36.51 16.32 -7.57
C SER A 196 37.04 15.50 -6.40
N SER A 197 36.14 14.93 -5.59
CA SER A 197 36.46 14.13 -4.41
C SER A 197 35.54 12.92 -4.30
N ARG A 198 35.95 11.92 -3.50
CA ARG A 198 35.09 10.74 -3.21
C ARG A 198 33.70 11.16 -2.71
N ALA A 199 33.64 12.17 -1.84
CA ALA A 199 32.40 12.68 -1.28
C ALA A 199 31.49 13.26 -2.37
N GLU A 200 32.02 14.17 -3.20
CA GLU A 200 31.26 14.75 -4.33
C GLU A 200 30.82 13.70 -5.33
N ASN A 201 31.71 12.78 -5.71
CA ASN A 201 31.43 11.68 -6.64
C ASN A 201 30.26 10.82 -6.15
N SER A 202 30.30 10.44 -4.87
CA SER A 202 29.26 9.65 -4.21
C SER A 202 27.94 10.41 -4.17
N GLY A 203 27.97 11.71 -3.85
CA GLY A 203 26.80 12.57 -3.84
C GLY A 203 26.14 12.74 -5.22
N PHE A 204 26.93 12.89 -6.28
CA PHE A 204 26.39 12.98 -7.65
C PHE A 204 25.77 11.66 -8.12
N LEU A 205 26.41 10.53 -7.81
CA LEU A 205 25.84 9.22 -8.14
C LEU A 205 24.51 8.97 -7.41
N LEU A 206 24.41 9.31 -6.12
CA LEU A 206 23.15 9.20 -5.37
C LEU A 206 22.06 10.09 -5.95
N GLN A 207 22.38 11.34 -6.29
CA GLN A 207 21.41 12.23 -6.94
C GLN A 207 20.95 11.68 -8.29
N ALA A 208 21.86 11.16 -9.12
CA ALA A 208 21.51 10.56 -10.40
C ALA A 208 20.58 9.34 -10.25
N LEU A 209 20.82 8.50 -9.24
CA LEU A 209 19.96 7.36 -8.93
C LEU A 209 18.57 7.80 -8.45
N LEU A 210 18.50 8.74 -7.51
CA LEU A 210 17.24 9.21 -6.89
C LEU A 210 16.44 10.18 -7.78
N MET A 211 17.02 10.70 -8.85
CA MET A 211 16.32 11.49 -9.87
C MET A 211 15.97 10.69 -11.12
N SER A 212 16.35 9.41 -11.17
CA SER A 212 16.07 8.54 -12.31
C SER A 212 14.57 8.24 -12.42
N PRO A 213 13.98 8.22 -13.63
CA PRO A 213 12.63 7.73 -13.84
C PRO A 213 12.41 6.29 -13.33
N ASN A 214 13.44 5.44 -13.41
CA ASN A 214 13.39 4.08 -12.86
C ASN A 214 13.17 4.03 -11.33
N PHE A 215 13.50 5.12 -10.62
CA PHE A 215 13.20 5.27 -9.20
C PHE A 215 11.84 5.94 -8.98
N LEU A 216 11.59 7.04 -9.68
CA LEU A 216 10.42 7.89 -9.44
C LEU A 216 9.09 7.26 -9.92
N TYR A 217 9.15 6.27 -10.81
CA TYR A 217 7.97 5.65 -11.42
C TYR A 217 7.97 4.14 -11.27
N HIS A 218 6.80 3.53 -11.28
CA HIS A 218 6.61 2.09 -11.49
C HIS A 218 6.71 1.82 -13.00
N LEU A 219 7.90 1.42 -13.46
CA LEU A 219 8.14 1.08 -14.86
C LEU A 219 7.98 -0.42 -15.08
N GLU A 220 7.16 -0.79 -16.07
CA GLU A 220 6.87 -2.18 -16.43
C GLU A 220 7.09 -2.38 -17.94
N PHE A 221 8.36 -2.39 -18.36
CA PHE A 221 8.77 -2.46 -19.78
C PHE A 221 9.59 -3.71 -20.12
N ASP A 222 9.87 -4.58 -19.15
CA ASP A 222 10.67 -5.79 -19.28
C ASP A 222 9.80 -7.07 -19.37
N GLY A 223 8.48 -6.89 -19.47
CA GLY A 223 7.53 -7.97 -19.70
C GLY A 223 7.66 -8.63 -21.08
N THR A 224 7.03 -9.80 -21.22
CA THR A 224 7.00 -10.56 -22.48
C THR A 224 5.60 -10.52 -23.10
N PRO A 225 5.45 -10.37 -24.43
CA PRO A 225 4.14 -10.40 -25.07
C PRO A 225 3.38 -11.69 -24.75
N VAL A 226 2.06 -11.60 -24.56
CA VAL A 226 1.18 -12.76 -24.40
C VAL A 226 0.67 -13.19 -25.78
N ASP A 227 0.97 -14.42 -26.17
CA ASP A 227 0.56 -14.97 -27.46
C ASP A 227 -0.96 -14.89 -27.66
N GLY A 228 -1.37 -14.52 -28.88
CA GLY A 228 -2.79 -14.41 -29.26
C GLY A 228 -3.53 -13.20 -28.66
N THR A 229 -2.83 -12.32 -27.94
CA THR A 229 -3.43 -11.17 -27.27
C THR A 229 -2.70 -9.87 -27.64
N ALA A 230 -3.36 -9.02 -28.43
CA ALA A 230 -2.79 -7.73 -28.80
C ALA A 230 -2.60 -6.85 -27.55
N SER A 231 -1.41 -6.26 -27.40
CA SER A 231 -1.08 -5.30 -26.33
C SER A 231 -1.13 -5.84 -24.90
N ALA A 232 -1.14 -7.17 -24.69
CA ALA A 232 -0.97 -7.76 -23.37
C ALA A 232 0.46 -8.27 -23.17
N TYR A 233 1.02 -7.98 -21.99
CA TYR A 233 2.35 -8.40 -21.60
C TYR A 233 2.29 -9.13 -20.25
N ARG A 234 3.00 -10.25 -20.16
CA ARG A 234 3.28 -10.91 -18.89
C ARG A 234 4.44 -10.18 -18.23
N LEU A 235 4.21 -9.68 -17.02
CA LEU A 235 5.25 -9.06 -16.21
C LEU A 235 6.44 -10.01 -16.01
N SER A 236 7.63 -9.44 -16.04
CA SER A 236 8.83 -10.09 -15.54
C SER A 236 8.73 -10.35 -14.03
N ALA A 237 9.58 -11.24 -13.53
CA ALA A 237 9.61 -11.56 -12.11
C ALA A 237 9.93 -10.33 -11.22
N TYR A 238 10.76 -9.40 -11.68
CA TYR A 238 11.09 -8.17 -10.95
C TYR A 238 9.93 -7.16 -10.94
N GLU A 239 9.22 -7.01 -12.06
CA GLU A 239 8.02 -6.16 -12.13
C GLU A 239 6.91 -6.72 -11.23
N LEU A 240 6.71 -8.04 -11.24
CA LEU A 240 5.76 -8.71 -10.37
C LEU A 240 6.13 -8.54 -8.88
N ALA A 241 7.41 -8.66 -8.54
CA ALA A 241 7.92 -8.40 -7.20
C ALA A 241 7.66 -6.95 -6.77
N SER A 242 7.96 -5.97 -7.63
CA SER A 242 7.71 -4.56 -7.35
C SER A 242 6.21 -4.31 -7.13
N ARG A 243 5.35 -4.82 -8.02
CA ARG A 243 3.91 -4.65 -7.90
C ARG A 243 3.37 -5.24 -6.59
N LEU A 244 3.83 -6.43 -6.21
CA LEU A 244 3.47 -7.06 -4.92
C LEU A 244 3.94 -6.24 -3.71
N SER A 245 5.18 -5.75 -3.74
CA SER A 245 5.74 -5.01 -2.59
C SER A 245 5.03 -3.69 -2.39
N TYR A 246 4.75 -2.93 -3.45
CA TYR A 246 4.04 -1.66 -3.31
C TYR A 246 2.57 -1.85 -2.95
N LEU A 247 1.92 -2.89 -3.48
CA LEU A 247 0.54 -3.22 -3.10
C LEU A 247 0.43 -3.59 -1.62
N ILE A 248 1.29 -4.50 -1.15
CA ILE A 248 1.13 -5.09 0.19
C ILE A 248 1.85 -4.26 1.25
N VAL A 249 3.09 -3.86 1.03
CA VAL A 249 3.92 -3.20 2.06
C VAL A 249 4.23 -1.73 1.78
N ASN A 250 3.72 -1.16 0.68
CA ASN A 250 3.88 0.25 0.30
C ASN A 250 5.35 0.70 0.23
N SER A 251 6.23 -0.18 -0.24
CA SER A 251 7.67 0.08 -0.40
C SER A 251 8.27 -0.85 -1.47
N MET A 252 9.55 -0.69 -1.76
CA MET A 252 10.29 -1.58 -2.67
C MET A 252 10.34 -3.03 -2.16
N PRO A 253 10.65 -4.02 -3.04
CA PRO A 253 10.87 -5.40 -2.62
C PRO A 253 11.95 -5.52 -1.55
N ASP A 254 11.76 -6.44 -0.59
CA ASP A 254 12.82 -6.84 0.33
C ASP A 254 13.75 -7.89 -0.30
N ASP A 255 14.82 -8.24 0.41
CA ASP A 255 15.84 -9.16 -0.15
C ASP A 255 15.27 -10.54 -0.48
N ALA A 256 14.29 -11.03 0.30
CA ALA A 256 13.63 -12.31 0.05
C ALA A 256 12.78 -12.27 -1.24
N LEU A 257 12.05 -11.17 -1.46
CA LEU A 257 11.26 -11.00 -2.67
C LEU A 257 12.15 -10.74 -3.91
N PHE A 258 13.25 -10.00 -3.74
CA PHE A 258 14.26 -9.86 -4.81
C PHE A 258 14.91 -11.19 -5.18
N ALA A 259 15.18 -12.06 -4.21
CA ALA A 259 15.74 -13.39 -4.47
C ALA A 259 14.73 -14.25 -5.26
N ALA A 260 13.46 -14.26 -4.83
CA ALA A 260 12.40 -14.99 -5.53
C ALA A 260 12.14 -14.48 -6.96
N ALA A 261 12.38 -13.18 -7.21
CA ALA A 261 12.37 -12.62 -8.55
C ALA A 261 13.60 -13.07 -9.37
N ALA A 262 14.78 -13.05 -8.76
CA ALA A 262 16.03 -13.39 -9.42
C ALA A 262 16.10 -14.84 -9.91
N ASP A 263 15.54 -15.78 -9.15
CA ASP A 263 15.52 -17.21 -9.50
C ASP A 263 14.24 -17.64 -10.25
N ASN A 264 13.35 -16.70 -10.59
CA ASN A 264 12.04 -16.92 -11.20
C ASN A 264 11.06 -17.79 -10.38
N SER A 265 11.35 -18.13 -9.12
CA SER A 265 10.40 -18.87 -8.27
C SER A 265 9.08 -18.11 -8.08
N LEU A 266 9.12 -16.77 -8.07
CA LEU A 266 7.94 -15.91 -8.01
C LEU A 266 6.98 -16.09 -9.20
N MET A 267 7.46 -16.62 -10.32
CA MET A 267 6.64 -16.86 -11.52
C MET A 267 5.83 -18.15 -11.45
N THR A 268 6.01 -18.95 -10.40
CA THR A 268 5.24 -20.17 -10.13
C THR A 268 4.09 -19.86 -9.17
N ALA A 269 2.98 -20.59 -9.27
CA ALA A 269 1.84 -20.40 -8.36
C ALA A 269 2.23 -20.57 -6.88
N ALA A 270 2.99 -21.63 -6.57
CA ALA A 270 3.45 -21.91 -5.21
C ALA A 270 4.42 -20.83 -4.68
N GLY A 271 5.34 -20.34 -5.51
CA GLY A 271 6.28 -19.28 -5.12
C GLY A 271 5.58 -17.93 -4.93
N TYR A 272 4.62 -17.61 -5.80
CA TYR A 272 3.77 -16.42 -5.66
C TYR A 272 2.96 -16.44 -4.37
N GLU A 273 2.24 -17.54 -4.10
CA GLU A 273 1.45 -17.71 -2.89
C GLU A 273 2.32 -17.65 -1.62
N ALA A 274 3.48 -18.30 -1.62
CA ALA A 274 4.42 -18.25 -0.51
C ALA A 274 4.89 -16.82 -0.20
N GLN A 275 5.24 -16.03 -1.22
CA GLN A 275 5.65 -14.64 -1.03
C GLN A 275 4.49 -13.74 -0.62
N MET A 276 3.29 -13.95 -1.16
CA MET A 276 2.09 -13.22 -0.77
C MET A 276 1.79 -13.43 0.72
N ASN A 277 1.68 -14.69 1.16
CA ASN A 277 1.45 -15.04 2.56
C ASN A 277 2.53 -14.45 3.48
N ARG A 278 3.81 -14.55 3.08
CA ARG A 278 4.92 -13.95 3.84
C ARG A 278 4.78 -12.43 3.96
N LEU A 279 4.50 -11.72 2.87
CA LEU A 279 4.40 -10.25 2.90
C LEU A 279 3.28 -9.79 3.84
N PHE A 280 2.15 -10.50 3.91
CA PHE A 280 1.07 -10.20 4.86
C PHE A 280 1.43 -10.42 6.34
N THR A 281 2.51 -11.16 6.65
CA THR A 281 3.03 -11.27 8.02
C THR A 281 3.89 -10.08 8.44
N LEU A 282 4.32 -9.23 7.49
CA LEU A 282 5.18 -8.09 7.79
C LEU A 282 4.37 -6.97 8.45
N PRO A 283 4.91 -6.28 9.48
CA PRO A 283 4.23 -5.14 10.11
C PRO A 283 3.81 -4.04 9.13
N ALA A 284 4.59 -3.85 8.06
CA ALA A 284 4.30 -2.88 7.00
C ALA A 284 2.99 -3.18 6.26
N ALA A 285 2.59 -4.44 6.15
CA ALA A 285 1.36 -4.83 5.46
C ALA A 285 0.12 -4.24 6.13
N LYS A 286 0.07 -4.35 7.46
CA LYS A 286 -1.00 -3.75 8.27
C LYS A 286 -1.10 -2.24 8.10
N THR A 287 0.04 -1.56 8.12
CA THR A 287 0.10 -0.10 7.92
C THR A 287 -0.34 0.31 6.52
N SER A 288 0.10 -0.41 5.48
CA SER A 288 -0.28 -0.15 4.09
C SER A 288 -1.79 -0.31 3.88
N LEU A 289 -2.34 -1.41 4.37
CA LEU A 289 -3.75 -1.74 4.24
C LEU A 289 -4.65 -0.75 4.98
N ARG A 290 -4.29 -0.37 6.21
CA ARG A 290 -4.98 0.69 6.95
C ARG A 290 -5.01 2.00 6.16
N ARG A 291 -3.89 2.41 5.54
CA ARG A 291 -3.85 3.60 4.70
C ARG A 291 -4.80 3.50 3.52
N PHE A 292 -4.82 2.36 2.84
CA PHE A 292 -5.72 2.13 1.72
C PHE A 292 -7.19 2.33 2.14
N PHE A 293 -7.62 1.70 3.24
CA PHE A 293 -9.01 1.86 3.72
C PHE A 293 -9.30 3.25 4.29
N GLN A 294 -8.33 3.91 4.93
CA GLN A 294 -8.45 5.32 5.34
C GLN A 294 -8.79 6.21 4.14
N THR A 295 -8.09 6.02 3.03
CA THR A 295 -8.30 6.76 1.80
C THR A 295 -9.60 6.35 1.10
N TRP A 296 -9.87 5.04 0.97
CA TRP A 296 -11.08 4.54 0.31
C TRP A 296 -12.34 5.04 1.01
N PHE A 297 -12.44 4.79 2.31
CA PHE A 297 -13.60 5.24 3.09
C PHE A 297 -13.56 6.73 3.39
N ASN A 298 -12.49 7.43 3.00
CA ASN A 298 -12.31 8.86 3.20
C ASN A 298 -12.50 9.23 4.69
N LEU A 299 -11.89 8.44 5.58
CA LEU A 299 -12.10 8.52 7.03
C LEU A 299 -11.67 9.88 7.61
N SER A 300 -10.78 10.60 6.92
CA SER A 300 -10.40 11.98 7.27
C SER A 300 -11.55 13.00 7.11
N ARG A 301 -12.62 12.62 6.42
CA ARG A 301 -13.82 13.45 6.22
C ARG A 301 -15.00 13.04 7.08
N ILE A 302 -14.82 12.16 8.06
CA ILE A 302 -15.83 11.95 9.10
C ILE A 302 -16.03 13.31 9.78
N ARG A 303 -17.18 13.94 9.50
CA ARG A 303 -17.47 15.29 9.98
C ARG A 303 -17.95 15.19 11.42
N GLU A 304 -17.44 16.08 12.28
CA GLU A 304 -18.05 16.29 13.59
C GLU A 304 -19.52 16.62 13.39
N PRO A 305 -20.42 15.82 13.97
CA PRO A 305 -21.82 16.07 13.79
C PRO A 305 -22.23 17.10 14.84
N ALA A 306 -21.98 18.38 14.53
CA ALA A 306 -22.43 19.52 15.33
C ALA A 306 -23.97 19.51 15.58
N TYR A 307 -24.71 18.67 14.85
CA TYR A 307 -26.14 18.42 15.03
C TYR A 307 -26.51 16.92 15.20
N SER A 308 -25.58 16.04 15.61
CA SER A 308 -25.92 14.62 15.86
C SER A 308 -26.92 14.44 16.99
N THR A 309 -27.61 13.30 16.93
CA THR A 309 -28.31 12.71 18.08
C THR A 309 -27.40 12.54 19.29
N ALA A 310 -26.10 12.23 19.11
CA ALA A 310 -25.14 12.12 20.19
C ALA A 310 -24.94 13.44 20.96
N VAL A 311 -24.72 14.55 20.24
CA VAL A 311 -24.64 15.90 20.86
C VAL A 311 -25.96 16.24 21.58
N LYS A 312 -27.12 15.96 20.96
CA LYS A 312 -28.43 16.18 21.59
C LYS A 312 -28.65 15.32 22.84
N ALA A 313 -28.02 14.15 22.92
CA ALA A 313 -28.06 13.25 24.06
C ALA A 313 -27.04 13.61 25.16
N GLY A 314 -26.27 14.70 24.99
CA GLY A 314 -25.26 15.14 25.96
C GLY A 314 -23.98 14.29 25.96
N ILE A 315 -23.74 13.51 24.91
CA ILE A 315 -22.50 12.74 24.75
C ILE A 315 -21.37 13.71 24.40
N ASP A 316 -20.23 13.60 25.09
CA ASP A 316 -19.01 14.34 24.74
C ASP A 316 -18.47 13.81 23.40
N THR A 317 -18.57 14.63 22.35
CA THR A 317 -18.16 14.25 21.00
C THR A 317 -16.72 14.64 20.67
N ASN A 318 -15.95 15.15 21.63
CA ASN A 318 -14.56 15.50 21.39
C ASN A 318 -13.73 14.26 21.01
N GLY A 319 -13.02 14.32 19.88
CA GLY A 319 -12.22 13.20 19.37
C GLY A 319 -13.02 11.99 18.86
N ILE A 320 -14.35 12.13 18.68
CA ILE A 320 -15.19 10.99 18.31
C ILE A 320 -14.96 10.52 16.88
N ASN A 321 -14.56 11.42 15.98
CA ASN A 321 -14.29 11.08 14.58
C ASN A 321 -13.03 10.24 14.46
N GLU A 322 -11.97 10.61 15.19
CA GLU A 322 -10.72 9.87 15.26
C GLU A 322 -10.95 8.49 15.88
N ALA A 323 -11.78 8.43 16.93
CA ALA A 323 -12.17 7.16 17.55
C ALA A 323 -12.95 6.27 16.58
N ALA A 324 -13.91 6.83 15.83
CA ALA A 324 -14.71 6.10 14.84
C ALA A 324 -13.85 5.63 13.65
N ALA A 325 -12.92 6.48 13.20
CA ALA A 325 -11.95 6.12 12.17
C ALA A 325 -11.07 4.94 12.64
N GLU A 326 -10.54 5.00 13.86
CA GLU A 326 -9.72 3.91 14.41
C GLU A 326 -10.55 2.62 14.62
N GLU A 327 -11.80 2.73 15.08
CA GLU A 327 -12.71 1.58 15.18
C GLU A 327 -12.88 0.88 13.83
N ALA A 328 -13.17 1.64 12.76
CA ALA A 328 -13.32 1.10 11.42
C ALA A 328 -12.05 0.37 10.96
N LEU A 329 -10.87 0.92 11.25
CA LEU A 329 -9.59 0.30 10.91
C LEU A 329 -9.27 -0.94 11.73
N LEU A 330 -9.63 -0.96 13.02
CA LEU A 330 -9.53 -2.15 13.86
C LEU A 330 -10.47 -3.27 13.37
N PHE A 331 -11.65 -2.92 12.88
CA PHE A 331 -12.55 -3.90 12.26
C PHE A 331 -11.99 -4.47 10.95
N ILE A 332 -11.41 -3.62 10.10
CA ILE A 332 -10.69 -4.10 8.90
C ILE A 332 -9.54 -5.02 9.29
N ASP A 333 -8.78 -4.67 10.32
CA ASP A 333 -7.69 -5.53 10.80
C ASP A 333 -8.22 -6.90 11.26
N HIS A 334 -9.33 -6.90 11.99
CA HIS A 334 -9.99 -8.11 12.48
C HIS A 334 -10.38 -9.03 11.32
N VAL A 335 -11.01 -8.48 10.29
CA VAL A 335 -11.45 -9.28 9.15
C VAL A 335 -10.26 -9.85 8.39
N ILE A 336 -9.24 -9.04 8.11
CA ILE A 336 -8.15 -9.43 7.22
C ILE A 336 -7.09 -10.27 7.94
N PHE A 337 -6.62 -9.84 9.12
CA PHE A 337 -5.52 -10.50 9.82
C PHE A 337 -5.95 -11.64 10.74
N GLU A 338 -7.24 -11.78 11.06
CA GLU A 338 -7.78 -12.99 11.68
C GLU A 338 -8.39 -13.96 10.65
N ASN A 339 -8.10 -13.74 9.36
CA ASN A 339 -8.50 -14.59 8.24
C ASN A 339 -10.02 -14.89 8.24
N LYS A 340 -10.83 -13.85 8.44
CA LYS A 340 -12.29 -13.96 8.36
C LYS A 340 -12.73 -14.02 6.90
N PRO A 341 -13.85 -14.68 6.59
CA PRO A 341 -14.41 -14.64 5.24
C PRO A 341 -14.76 -13.21 4.85
N LEU A 342 -14.73 -12.87 3.56
CA LEU A 342 -15.11 -11.55 3.05
C LEU A 342 -16.51 -11.10 3.53
N ALA A 343 -17.42 -12.07 3.70
CA ALA A 343 -18.76 -11.84 4.25
C ALA A 343 -18.76 -11.22 5.65
N ALA A 344 -17.69 -11.41 6.43
CA ALA A 344 -17.54 -10.81 7.74
C ALA A 344 -17.54 -9.27 7.67
N LEU A 345 -17.09 -8.66 6.57
CA LEU A 345 -17.17 -7.20 6.39
C LEU A 345 -18.60 -6.65 6.50
N LEU A 346 -19.62 -7.48 6.21
CA LEU A 346 -21.03 -7.08 6.19
C LEU A 346 -21.86 -7.73 7.29
N LEU A 347 -21.44 -8.90 7.77
CA LEU A 347 -22.26 -9.73 8.66
C LEU A 347 -21.69 -9.83 10.08
N ASP A 348 -20.40 -9.59 10.28
CA ASP A 348 -19.79 -9.64 11.60
C ASP A 348 -20.31 -8.48 12.45
N ASN A 349 -20.74 -8.79 13.68
CA ASN A 349 -21.25 -7.83 14.64
C ASN A 349 -20.20 -7.41 15.67
N THR A 350 -18.93 -7.73 15.45
CA THR A 350 -17.82 -7.28 16.28
C THR A 350 -17.55 -5.80 16.06
N ALA A 351 -17.42 -5.05 17.15
CA ALA A 351 -17.00 -3.65 17.17
C ALA A 351 -15.75 -3.47 18.05
N PHE A 352 -15.03 -2.38 17.83
CA PHE A 352 -13.75 -2.09 18.49
C PHE A 352 -13.80 -0.72 19.16
N ILE A 353 -14.32 -0.70 20.38
CA ILE A 353 -14.65 0.51 21.11
C ILE A 353 -13.53 0.87 22.09
N LYS A 354 -12.85 1.97 21.80
CA LYS A 354 -11.79 2.54 22.66
C LYS A 354 -12.12 3.93 23.21
N SER A 355 -13.31 4.45 22.90
CA SER A 355 -13.78 5.76 23.35
C SER A 355 -15.06 5.63 24.18
N PRO A 356 -15.15 6.30 25.35
CA PRO A 356 -16.40 6.37 26.12
C PRO A 356 -17.58 6.93 25.31
N ALA A 357 -17.32 7.86 24.39
CA ALA A 357 -18.35 8.45 23.54
C ALA A 357 -18.94 7.41 22.58
N LEU A 358 -18.10 6.58 21.96
CA LEU A 358 -18.54 5.48 21.11
C LEU A 358 -19.31 4.42 21.91
N ALA A 359 -18.84 4.08 23.11
CA ALA A 359 -19.56 3.14 23.99
C ALA A 359 -20.98 3.61 24.29
N GLN A 360 -21.16 4.92 24.57
CA GLN A 360 -22.48 5.52 24.77
C GLN A 360 -23.34 5.51 23.50
N ILE A 361 -22.76 5.79 22.33
CA ILE A 361 -23.46 5.73 21.04
C ILE A 361 -23.97 4.32 20.74
N TYR A 362 -23.13 3.30 20.90
CA TYR A 362 -23.50 1.91 20.68
C TYR A 362 -24.37 1.32 21.80
N GLY A 363 -24.49 2.03 22.94
CA GLY A 363 -25.27 1.59 24.10
C GLY A 363 -24.66 0.37 24.79
N VAL A 364 -23.33 0.30 24.83
CA VAL A 364 -22.57 -0.79 25.47
C VAL A 364 -21.67 -0.24 26.58
N SER A 365 -21.29 -1.10 27.51
CA SER A 365 -20.28 -0.75 28.52
C SER A 365 -18.89 -0.67 27.87
N MET A 366 -18.01 0.16 28.43
CA MET A 366 -16.61 0.23 28.00
C MET A 366 -15.96 -1.17 28.11
N PRO A 367 -15.37 -1.69 27.03
CA PRO A 367 -14.69 -2.97 27.07
C PRO A 367 -13.48 -2.93 28.02
N THR A 368 -13.21 -4.04 28.70
CA THR A 368 -12.01 -4.22 29.53
C THR A 368 -10.84 -4.81 28.76
N THR A 369 -11.07 -5.29 27.53
CA THR A 369 -10.02 -5.83 26.66
C THR A 369 -9.17 -4.72 26.07
N ALA A 370 -7.87 -4.97 25.91
CA ALA A 370 -6.93 -3.97 25.38
C ALA A 370 -7.23 -3.58 23.92
N ASP A 371 -7.84 -4.47 23.14
CA ASP A 371 -8.24 -4.20 21.77
C ASP A 371 -9.59 -3.46 21.66
N GLY A 372 -10.34 -3.33 22.75
CA GLY A 372 -11.67 -2.69 22.75
C GLY A 372 -12.76 -3.56 22.12
N ARG A 373 -12.52 -4.85 21.92
CA ARG A 373 -13.45 -5.74 21.22
C ARG A 373 -14.75 -5.95 22.00
N VAL A 374 -15.89 -5.81 21.32
CA VAL A 374 -17.22 -6.11 21.85
C VAL A 374 -18.11 -6.68 20.76
N SER A 375 -19.03 -7.59 21.11
CA SER A 375 -20.08 -8.02 20.20
C SER A 375 -21.26 -7.05 20.31
N LEU A 376 -21.62 -6.39 19.22
CA LEU A 376 -22.82 -5.58 19.16
C LEU A 376 -24.07 -6.46 19.12
N PRO A 377 -25.17 -6.04 19.76
CA PRO A 377 -26.46 -6.69 19.58
C PRO A 377 -26.90 -6.60 18.10
N PRO A 378 -27.82 -7.48 17.65
CA PRO A 378 -28.37 -7.38 16.30
C PRO A 378 -28.91 -5.96 16.05
N PRO A 379 -28.78 -5.42 14.83
CA PRO A 379 -29.28 -4.08 14.52
C PRO A 379 -30.74 -4.00 14.95
N ARG A 380 -31.07 -3.01 15.77
CA ARG A 380 -32.46 -2.75 16.14
C ARG A 380 -33.21 -2.52 14.82
N GLY A 381 -34.23 -3.33 14.54
CA GLY A 381 -35.13 -3.08 13.43
C GLY A 381 -35.70 -1.65 13.52
N PRO A 382 -36.24 -1.10 12.43
CA PRO A 382 -36.85 0.23 12.47
C PRO A 382 -37.80 0.29 13.66
N ALA A 383 -37.59 1.28 14.53
CA ALA A 383 -38.46 1.49 15.68
C ALA A 383 -39.90 1.61 15.17
N SER A 384 -40.74 0.66 15.58
CA SER A 384 -42.17 0.62 15.29
C SER A 384 -42.90 1.83 15.84
#